data_AF-A0A6A4Z2Q1-F1
#
_entry.id   AF-A0A6A4Z2Q1-F1
#
_cell.length_a   1.000
_cell.length_b   1.000
_cell.length_c   1.000
_cell.angle_alpha   90.00
_cell.angle_beta   90.00
_cell.angle_gamma   90.00
#
_symmetry.space_group_name_H-M   'P 1'
#
loop_
_entity.id
_entity.type
_entity.pdbx_description
1 polymer ?
#
loop_
_entity_poly.entity_id
_entity_poly.type
_entity_poly.pdbx_seq_one_letter_code
_entity_poly.pdbx_strand_id
1 'polypeptide(L)'
;KILTSILAYRLQRHIRNIIHYDQQGFIRRSNIQTNIQRLDDMMQFIKLHSPSSMVALLDFEKAFDRVDNSYLLTVLRHYGFPQVFVDMVRVLYSDRRSKILVNGS
;
A
#
# COMPACT_ATOMS: atom_id res chain seq x y z
N LYS A 1 4.19 -15.83 7.55
CA LYS A 1 4.26 -14.64 8.43
C LYS A 1 5.67 -14.07 8.59
N ILE A 2 6.73 -14.87 8.81
CA ILE A 2 8.11 -14.33 8.95
C ILE A 2 8.60 -13.67 7.64
N LEU A 3 8.52 -14.39 6.52
CA LEU A 3 8.97 -13.89 5.21
C LEU A 3 8.25 -12.59 4.81
N THR A 4 6.92 -12.55 4.93
CA THR A 4 6.11 -11.36 4.66
C THR A 4 6.53 -10.16 5.50
N SER A 5 6.86 -10.36 6.78
CA SER A 5 7.33 -9.29 7.66
C SER A 5 8.72 -8.77 7.26
N ILE A 6 9.63 -9.66 6.86
CA ILE A 6 10.97 -9.29 6.37
C ILE A 6 10.85 -8.47 5.09
N LEU A 7 10.03 -8.91 4.13
CA LEU A 7 9.80 -8.20 2.88
C LEU A 7 9.17 -6.83 3.11
N ALA A 8 8.16 -6.74 3.96
CA ALA A 8 7.53 -5.47 4.33
C ALA A 8 8.55 -4.53 4.97
N TYR A 9 9.37 -5.01 5.92
CA TYR A 9 10.40 -4.20 6.55
C TYR A 9 11.42 -3.64 5.53
N ARG A 10 11.85 -4.48 4.58
CA ARG A 10 12.77 -4.04 3.50
C ARG A 10 12.11 -3.01 2.59
N LEU A 11 10.85 -3.24 2.20
CA LEU A 11 10.09 -2.30 1.37
C LEU A 11 9.94 -0.93 2.04
N GLN A 12 9.69 -0.87 3.34
CA GLN A 12 9.54 0.37 4.11
C GLN A 12 10.78 1.29 4.05
N ARG A 13 11.96 0.75 3.73
CA ARG A 13 13.19 1.56 3.55
C ARG A 13 13.22 2.34 2.25
N HIS A 14 12.46 1.92 1.25
CA HIS A 14 12.47 2.48 -0.11
C HIS A 14 11.14 3.11 -0.51
N ILE A 15 10.03 2.68 0.11
CA ILE A 15 8.67 3.06 -0.31
C ILE A 15 8.46 4.58 -0.35
N ARG A 16 9.07 5.34 0.57
CA ARG A 16 8.96 6.81 0.62
C ARG A 16 9.57 7.54 -0.58
N ASN A 17 10.47 6.90 -1.31
CA ASN A 17 11.07 7.47 -2.52
C ASN A 17 10.24 7.14 -3.77
N ILE A 18 9.24 6.26 -3.63
CA ILE A 18 8.41 5.74 -4.72
C ILE A 18 7.03 6.40 -4.69
N ILE A 19 6.49 6.59 -3.48
CA ILE A 19 5.15 7.16 -3.28
C ILE A 19 5.19 8.67 -3.12
N HIS A 20 4.06 9.32 -3.43
CA HIS A 20 3.87 10.74 -3.14
C HIS A 20 3.90 11.00 -1.62
N TYR A 21 4.39 12.17 -1.19
CA TYR A 21 4.54 12.49 0.23
C TYR A 21 3.20 12.57 0.98
N ASP A 22 2.08 12.70 0.28
CA ASP A 22 0.73 12.66 0.87
C ASP A 22 0.19 11.24 1.06
N GLN A 23 0.87 10.21 0.54
CA GLN A 23 0.52 8.82 0.84
C GLN A 23 1.03 8.44 2.23
N GLN A 24 0.11 8.46 3.18
CA GLN A 24 0.41 8.17 4.59
C GLN A 24 -0.10 6.79 5.04
N GLY A 25 -0.97 6.13 4.27
CA GLY A 25 -1.48 4.80 4.61
C GLY A 25 -0.38 3.73 4.60
N PHE A 26 -0.31 2.91 5.67
CA PHE A 26 0.63 1.79 5.80
C PHE A 26 2.12 2.15 5.69
N ILE A 27 2.50 3.43 5.85
CA ILE A 27 3.89 3.89 5.82
C ILE A 27 4.44 3.98 7.23
N ARG A 28 5.65 3.48 7.46
CA ARG A 28 6.29 3.57 8.77
C ARG A 28 6.47 5.03 9.14
N ARG A 29 6.11 5.39 10.39
CA ARG A 29 6.14 6.77 10.92
C ARG A 29 5.19 7.74 10.19
N SER A 30 4.11 7.25 9.58
CA SER A 30 2.97 8.11 9.25
C SER A 30 2.05 8.27 10.46
N ASN A 31 1.33 9.39 10.52
CA ASN A 31 0.36 9.65 11.58
C ASN A 31 -0.96 10.08 10.94
N ILE A 32 -2.04 9.38 11.28
CA ILE A 32 -3.40 9.70 10.80
C ILE A 32 -3.83 11.12 11.19
N GLN A 33 -3.37 11.61 12.34
CA GLN A 33 -3.67 12.97 12.80
C GLN A 33 -3.11 14.03 11.86
N THR A 34 -1.95 13.80 11.25
CA THR A 34 -1.37 14.70 10.25
C THR A 34 -2.25 14.80 9.00
N ASN A 35 -2.90 13.71 8.60
CA ASN A 35 -3.85 13.74 7.48
C ASN A 35 -5.12 14.51 7.83
N ILE A 36 -5.66 14.32 9.03
CA ILE A 36 -6.86 15.04 9.48
C ILE A 36 -6.57 16.55 9.52
N GLN A 37 -5.43 16.95 10.07
CA GLN A 37 -5.01 18.36 10.12
C GLN A 37 -4.88 18.96 8.71
N ARG A 38 -4.20 18.26 7.80
CA ARG A 38 -4.07 18.72 6.41
C ARG A 38 -5.42 18.86 5.69
N LEU A 39 -6.34 17.92 5.90
CA LEU A 39 -7.68 18.01 5.34
C LEU A 39 -8.42 19.24 5.88
N ASP A 40 -8.31 19.51 7.19
CA ASP A 40 -8.92 20.69 7.80
C ASP A 40 -8.32 21.99 7.22
N ASP A 41 -6.98 22.07 7.11
CA ASP A 41 -6.29 23.20 6.50
C ASP A 41 -6.75 23.43 5.05
N MET A 42 -6.88 22.36 4.26
CA MET A 42 -7.38 22.43 2.88
C MET A 42 -8.83 22.92 2.83
N MET A 43 -9.70 22.45 3.73
CA MET A 43 -11.10 22.88 3.81
C MET A 43 -11.21 24.37 4.16
N GLN A 44 -10.41 24.84 5.11
CA GLN A 44 -10.34 26.26 5.46
C GLN A 44 -9.84 27.12 4.29
N PHE A 45 -8.78 26.65 3.60
CA PHE A 45 -8.24 27.35 2.43
C PHE A 45 -9.27 27.47 1.31
N ILE A 46 -9.97 26.38 0.98
CA ILE A 46 -11.02 26.35 -0.05
C ILE A 46 -12.16 27.31 0.30
N LYS A 47 -12.58 27.35 1.56
CA LYS A 47 -13.65 28.24 2.04
C LYS A 47 -13.32 29.72 1.82
N LEU A 48 -12.04 30.09 1.96
CA LEU A 48 -11.58 31.47 1.85
C LEU A 48 -11.28 31.89 0.41
N HIS A 49 -10.70 31.00 -0.40
CA HIS A 49 -10.10 31.37 -1.69
C HIS A 49 -10.81 30.76 -2.91
N SER A 50 -11.50 29.63 -2.73
CA SER A 50 -12.07 28.85 -3.85
C SER A 50 -13.43 28.25 -3.49
N PRO A 51 -14.44 29.06 -3.14
CA PRO A 51 -15.72 28.59 -2.58
C PRO A 51 -16.53 27.69 -3.52
N SER A 52 -16.23 27.69 -4.82
CA SER A 52 -16.86 26.81 -5.82
C SER A 52 -16.13 25.47 -6.03
N SER A 53 -15.21 25.07 -5.13
CA SER A 53 -14.50 23.79 -5.23
C SER A 53 -15.35 22.62 -4.75
N MET A 54 -15.00 21.40 -5.19
CA MET A 54 -15.60 20.16 -4.74
C MET A 54 -14.54 19.24 -4.10
N VAL A 55 -14.95 18.49 -3.09
CA VAL A 55 -14.13 17.44 -2.47
C VAL A 55 -14.72 16.08 -2.83
N ALA A 56 -13.92 15.23 -3.45
CA ALA A 56 -14.29 13.85 -3.77
C ALA A 56 -13.68 12.90 -2.73
N LEU A 57 -14.53 12.13 -2.05
CA LEU A 57 -14.12 11.05 -1.16
C LEU A 57 -14.21 9.74 -1.93
N LEU A 58 -13.06 9.12 -2.20
CA LEU A 58 -12.95 7.89 -2.98
C LEU A 58 -12.54 6.73 -2.06
N ASP A 59 -13.22 5.60 -2.20
CA ASP A 59 -12.86 4.35 -1.52
C ASP A 59 -12.88 3.17 -2.50
N PHE A 60 -12.01 2.20 -2.27
CA PHE A 60 -11.92 0.99 -3.07
C PHE A 60 -12.50 -0.19 -2.30
N GLU A 61 -13.70 -0.63 -2.71
CA GLU A 61 -14.30 -1.83 -2.14
C GLU A 61 -13.39 -3.05 -2.38
N LYS A 62 -13.03 -3.75 -1.28
CA LYS A 62 -12.15 -4.93 -1.29
C LYS A 62 -10.85 -4.70 -2.08
N ALA A 63 -10.20 -3.57 -1.82
CA ALA A 63 -8.98 -3.14 -2.52
C ALA A 63 -7.95 -4.28 -2.68
N PHE A 64 -7.69 -5.07 -1.63
CA PHE A 64 -6.72 -6.17 -1.68
C PHE A 64 -7.13 -7.33 -2.60
N ASP A 65 -8.43 -7.62 -2.71
CA ASP A 65 -8.93 -8.72 -3.56
C ASP A 65 -8.96 -8.32 -5.04
N ARG A 66 -9.05 -7.01 -5.32
CA ARG A 66 -9.15 -6.46 -6.68
C ARG A 66 -7.80 -6.17 -7.34
N VAL A 67 -6.69 -6.24 -6.59
CA VAL A 67 -5.36 -6.03 -7.19
C VAL A 67 -5.02 -7.18 -8.14
N ASP A 68 -4.76 -6.86 -9.39
CA ASP A 68 -4.22 -7.82 -10.34
C ASP A 68 -2.75 -8.15 -9.99
N ASN A 69 -2.50 -9.44 -9.75
CA ASN A 69 -1.19 -9.91 -9.33
C ASN A 69 -0.11 -9.74 -10.41
N SER A 70 -0.47 -9.87 -11.68
CA SER A 70 0.48 -9.70 -12.78
C SER A 70 0.89 -8.23 -12.93
N TYR A 71 -0.05 -7.32 -12.72
CA TYR A 71 0.18 -5.88 -12.69
C TYR A 71 1.07 -5.50 -11.51
N LEU A 72 0.81 -6.02 -10.31
CA LEU A 72 1.67 -5.79 -9.13
C LEU A 72 3.13 -6.18 -9.42
N LEU A 73 3.37 -7.34 -10.00
CA LEU A 73 4.73 -7.79 -10.34
C LEU A 73 5.37 -6.91 -11.42
N THR A 74 4.58 -6.42 -12.39
CA THR A 74 5.04 -5.49 -13.42
C THR A 74 5.46 -4.15 -12.82
N VAL A 75 4.66 -3.61 -11.88
CA VAL A 75 4.97 -2.38 -11.15
C VAL A 75 6.27 -2.52 -10.36
N LEU A 76 6.47 -3.63 -9.64
CA LEU A 76 7.71 -3.87 -8.90
C LEU A 76 8.93 -3.91 -9.82
N ARG A 77 8.83 -4.55 -10.99
CA ARG A 77 9.94 -4.54 -11.97
C ARG A 77 10.19 -3.13 -12.52
N HIS A 78 9.13 -2.37 -12.81
CA HIS A 78 9.23 -1.01 -13.33
C HIS A 78 9.97 -0.08 -12.37
N TYR A 79 9.70 -0.17 -11.07
CA TYR A 79 10.43 0.58 -10.03
C TYR A 79 11.83 0.01 -9.71
N GLY A 80 12.32 -0.95 -10.49
CA GLY A 80 13.68 -1.47 -10.38
C GLY A 80 13.93 -2.39 -9.19
N PHE A 81 12.88 -3.01 -8.62
CA PHE A 81 13.09 -3.98 -7.55
C PHE A 81 13.90 -5.18 -8.06
N PRO A 82 14.86 -5.71 -7.28
CA PRO A 82 15.65 -6.87 -7.68
C PRO A 82 14.76 -8.06 -8.02
N GLN A 83 15.13 -8.83 -9.05
CA GLN A 83 14.34 -9.97 -9.52
C GLN A 83 14.03 -10.97 -8.39
N VAL A 84 14.99 -11.19 -7.49
CA VAL A 84 14.84 -12.01 -6.27
C VAL A 84 13.68 -11.52 -5.38
N PHE A 85 13.53 -10.20 -5.21
CA PHE A 85 12.42 -9.64 -4.42
C PHE A 85 11.08 -9.86 -5.14
N VAL A 86 11.04 -9.61 -6.45
CA VAL A 86 9.84 -9.82 -7.28
C VAL A 86 9.40 -11.28 -7.25
N ASP A 87 10.33 -12.23 -7.32
CA ASP A 87 10.03 -13.66 -7.27
C ASP A 87 9.54 -14.09 -5.88
N MET A 88 10.09 -13.54 -4.80
CA MET A 88 9.56 -13.76 -3.44
C MET A 88 8.13 -13.25 -3.31
N VAL A 89 7.81 -12.07 -3.84
CA VAL A 89 6.43 -11.56 -3.89
C VAL A 89 5.55 -12.47 -4.73
N ARG A 90 6.01 -12.91 -5.91
CA ARG A 90 5.25 -13.84 -6.76
C ARG A 90 4.86 -15.10 -6.00
N VAL A 91 5.81 -15.73 -5.29
CA VAL A 91 5.54 -16.95 -4.50
C VAL A 91 4.43 -16.70 -3.47
N LEU A 92 4.46 -15.57 -2.76
CA LEU A 92 3.43 -15.23 -1.77
C LEU A 92 2.01 -15.13 -2.35
N TYR A 93 1.88 -14.69 -3.59
CA TYR A 93 0.59 -14.57 -4.28
C TYR A 93 0.21 -15.81 -5.10
N SER A 94 1.16 -16.71 -5.35
CA SER A 94 0.94 -17.97 -6.08
C SER A 94 0.43 -19.09 -5.17
N ASP A 95 0.77 -19.04 -3.89
CA ASP A 95 0.56 -20.16 -2.96
C ASP A 95 -0.77 -20.04 -2.21
N ARG A 96 -1.87 -20.46 -2.87
CA ARG A 96 -3.14 -20.78 -2.19
C ARG A 96 -3.23 -22.26 -1.83
N ARG A 97 -2.21 -22.85 -1.19
CA ARG A 97 -2.31 -24.21 -0.62
C ARG A 97 -2.02 -24.19 0.87
N SER A 98 -3.07 -23.96 1.65
CA SER A 98 -3.05 -24.34 3.06
C SER A 98 -3.23 -25.87 3.13
N LYS A 99 -2.16 -26.60 3.48
CA LYS A 99 -2.33 -28.00 3.92
C LYS A 99 -2.86 -27.95 5.35
N ILE A 100 -4.15 -28.20 5.51
CA ILE A 100 -4.71 -28.46 6.84
C ILE A 100 -4.33 -29.91 7.17
N LEU A 101 -3.47 -30.08 8.17
CA LEU A 101 -3.22 -31.39 8.77
C LEU A 101 -4.34 -31.62 9.81
N VAL A 102 -5.38 -32.38 9.46
CA VAL A 102 -6.37 -32.86 10.44
C VAL A 102 -5.96 -34.28 10.81
N ASN A 103 -5.67 -34.48 12.10
CA ASN A 103 -5.21 -35.74 12.68
C ASN A 103 -3.89 -36.23 12.08
N GLY A 104 -2.78 -35.62 12.49
CA GLY A 104 -1.52 -36.32 12.48
C GLY A 104 -1.72 -37.69 13.14
N SER A 105 -1.29 -38.75 12.47
CA SER A 105 -0.82 -39.91 13.23
C SER A 105 0.52 -39.53 13.83
#